data_AF-A0A0D9VX97-F1
#
_entry.id   AF-A0A0D9VX97-F1
#
_cell.length_a   1.000
_cell.length_b   1.000
_cell.length_c   1.000
_cell.angle_alpha   90.00
_cell.angle_beta   90.00
_cell.angle_gamma   90.00
#
_symmetry.space_group_name_H-M   'P 1'
#
loop_
_entity.id
_entity.type
_entity.pdbx_description
1 polymer ?
#
loop_
_entity_poly.entity_id
_entity_poly.type
_entity_poly.pdbx_seq_one_letter_code
_entity_poly.pdbx_strand_id
1 'polypeptide(L)'
;MERPDQRTVASLPDDVLAAVFRRLVPRCLAASRCVCKPWRDLVDSRRLLRADLLPRSLAGIFINYYDLPCSEFFARPSTTTGSTAISGHLDEFIPDKYHRHQVEDHCNVLLLIRHTGYVVNPATRWWTRLPPYPPPRKEMDYFHIAYLVFDPVVSSHYEVFLMPLFHHKCRPHFFHNGQDPMEAWEWPPASYAVPTFSSREGVWQDRSFVREGEAACTIADMRSDWPFDRRNGVYWRGAIYVHCQTNFFIRISLNDDKYRVIKPPENSDGRYLAYFYLGRSEKGVYLASSGDGCLKVWTIDETYSEIRWELKYSNKVKHVLRGRNNRQGLGPWILQDINFHTYPEIYEDDIMDKLDQNKVKWDPSEEAALEKFEWTSDDESVPDNEDRVTGGYHNIIGFHPYKEIIFLGESLERALAYHLSSSKAESIGYLYPSTYNLETCNNQSITASFPYTPCLM
;
A
#
# COMPACT_ATOMS: atom_id res chain seq x y z
N MET A 1 64.39 -29.07 6.65
CA MET A 1 63.46 -27.95 6.42
C MET A 1 62.06 -28.54 6.36
N GLU A 2 61.48 -28.78 7.53
CA GLU A 2 60.13 -29.35 7.66
C GLU A 2 59.10 -28.27 7.38
N ARG A 3 58.05 -28.62 6.62
CA ARG A 3 56.93 -27.74 6.30
C ARG A 3 56.10 -27.52 7.57
N PRO A 4 55.60 -26.30 7.83
CA PRO A 4 54.76 -26.05 8.99
C PRO A 4 53.39 -26.72 8.83
N ASP A 5 52.96 -27.39 9.90
CA ASP A 5 51.65 -28.01 10.08
C ASP A 5 50.50 -27.06 9.70
N GLN A 6 49.68 -27.51 8.76
CA GLN A 6 48.35 -26.95 8.54
C GLN A 6 47.53 -27.16 9.82
N ARG A 7 47.32 -26.09 10.59
CA ARG A 7 46.27 -26.01 11.61
C ARG A 7 44.95 -26.47 10.98
N THR A 8 44.54 -27.67 11.32
CA THR A 8 43.21 -28.21 10.99
C THR A 8 42.20 -27.37 11.77
N VAL A 9 41.58 -26.40 11.10
CA VAL A 9 40.41 -25.70 11.66
C VAL A 9 39.36 -26.78 11.84
N ALA A 10 39.00 -27.08 13.09
CA ALA A 10 37.97 -28.06 13.41
C ALA A 10 36.69 -27.71 12.63
N SER A 11 36.30 -28.58 11.70
CA SER A 11 35.07 -28.42 10.94
C SER A 11 33.89 -28.63 11.88
N LEU A 12 33.08 -27.58 12.09
CA LEU A 12 31.81 -27.71 12.79
C LEU A 12 30.92 -28.71 12.05
N PRO A 13 30.23 -29.62 12.76
CA PRO A 13 29.23 -30.50 12.14
C PRO A 13 28.09 -29.71 11.49
N ASP A 14 27.61 -30.20 10.36
CA ASP A 14 26.54 -29.56 9.56
C ASP A 14 25.26 -29.28 10.36
N ASP A 15 24.89 -30.15 11.31
CA ASP A 15 23.69 -29.94 12.13
C ASP A 15 23.85 -28.77 13.10
N VAL A 16 25.05 -28.58 13.65
CA VAL A 16 25.37 -27.44 14.54
C VAL A 16 25.42 -26.15 13.73
N LEU A 17 26.05 -26.19 12.55
CA LEU A 17 26.11 -25.03 11.66
C LEU A 17 24.70 -24.66 11.14
N ALA A 18 23.86 -25.65 10.81
CA ALA A 18 22.47 -25.42 10.44
C ALA A 18 21.65 -24.82 11.60
N ALA A 19 21.89 -25.25 12.85
CA ALA A 19 21.26 -24.65 14.02
C ALA A 19 21.69 -23.18 14.22
N VAL A 20 22.95 -22.83 13.93
CA VAL A 20 23.43 -21.45 13.92
C VAL A 20 22.75 -20.65 12.81
N PHE A 21 22.69 -21.19 11.59
CA PHE A 21 22.01 -20.56 10.45
C PHE A 21 20.52 -20.34 10.68
N ARG A 22 19.82 -21.25 11.36
CA ARG A 22 18.40 -21.06 11.73
C ARG A 22 18.16 -19.90 12.69
N ARG A 23 19.18 -19.45 13.41
CA ARG A 23 19.11 -18.28 14.30
C ARG A 23 19.43 -16.98 13.58
N LEU A 24 19.93 -17.04 12.34
CA LEU A 24 20.16 -15.86 11.53
C LEU A 24 18.84 -15.34 10.98
N VAL A 25 18.68 -14.02 10.97
CA VAL A 25 17.62 -13.39 10.18
C VAL A 25 17.79 -13.76 8.70
N PRO A 26 16.71 -13.96 7.93
CA PRO A 26 16.77 -14.42 6.54
C PRO A 26 17.74 -13.63 5.65
N ARG A 27 17.90 -12.32 5.83
CA ARG A 27 18.92 -11.51 5.11
C ARG A 27 20.36 -11.99 5.36
N CYS A 28 20.72 -12.28 6.61
CA CYS A 28 22.05 -12.71 7.01
C CYS A 28 22.28 -14.18 6.60
N LEU A 29 21.22 -14.98 6.61
CA LEU A 29 21.22 -16.32 6.08
C LEU A 29 21.44 -16.33 4.55
N ALA A 30 20.82 -15.41 3.82
CA ALA A 30 21.02 -15.22 2.38
C ALA A 30 22.45 -14.76 2.07
N ALA A 31 23.01 -13.86 2.89
CA ALA A 31 24.42 -13.49 2.79
C ALA A 31 25.35 -14.67 3.08
N SER A 32 25.05 -15.47 4.11
CA SER A 32 25.81 -16.68 4.48
C SER A 32 25.82 -17.71 3.35
N ARG A 33 24.70 -17.87 2.64
CA ARG A 33 24.59 -18.71 1.43
C ARG A 33 25.56 -18.31 0.32
N CYS A 34 26.00 -17.05 0.28
CA CYS A 34 26.94 -16.55 -0.73
C CYS A 34 28.41 -16.69 -0.32
N VAL A 35 28.73 -17.09 0.91
CA VAL A 35 30.11 -17.13 1.44
C VAL A 35 30.94 -18.24 0.81
N CYS A 36 30.43 -19.48 0.81
CA CYS A 36 31.15 -20.64 0.24
C CYS A 36 30.18 -21.75 -0.22
N LYS A 37 30.68 -22.69 -1.03
CA LYS A 37 29.87 -23.82 -1.54
C LYS A 37 29.25 -24.68 -0.42
N PRO A 38 29.99 -25.13 0.62
CA PRO A 38 29.41 -25.94 1.69
C PRO A 38 28.26 -25.25 2.44
N TRP A 39 28.39 -23.93 2.68
CA TRP A 39 27.33 -23.17 3.35
C TRP A 39 26.10 -23.02 2.45
N ARG A 40 26.29 -22.80 1.16
CA ARG A 40 25.20 -22.79 0.17
C ARG A 40 24.47 -24.11 0.14
N ASP A 41 25.22 -25.20 0.01
CA ASP A 41 24.67 -26.55 -0.08
C ASP A 41 23.92 -26.93 1.20
N LEU A 42 24.43 -26.53 2.38
CA LEU A 42 23.75 -26.73 3.66
C LEU A 42 22.45 -25.93 3.76
N VAL A 43 22.47 -24.65 3.37
CA VAL A 43 21.28 -23.78 3.37
C VAL A 43 20.22 -24.30 2.41
N ASP A 44 20.62 -24.72 1.21
CA ASP A 44 19.72 -25.20 0.16
C ASP A 44 19.17 -26.59 0.49
N SER A 45 20.02 -27.54 0.91
CA SER A 45 19.63 -28.91 1.25
C SER A 45 18.69 -28.98 2.45
N ARG A 46 18.88 -28.12 3.46
CA ARG A 46 18.05 -28.04 4.65
C ARG A 46 16.91 -27.03 4.51
N ARG A 47 16.74 -26.41 3.33
CA ARG A 47 15.72 -25.39 3.02
C ARG A 47 15.64 -24.30 4.10
N LEU A 48 16.81 -23.85 4.58
CA LEU A 48 16.90 -22.89 5.67
C LEU A 48 16.44 -21.50 5.22
N LEU A 49 16.74 -21.14 3.96
CA LEU A 49 16.08 -20.03 3.31
C LEU A 49 14.72 -20.50 2.83
N ARG A 50 13.68 -20.04 3.49
CA ARG A 50 12.31 -20.15 2.98
C ARG A 50 12.19 -19.23 1.77
N ALA A 51 12.53 -19.77 0.60
CA ALA A 51 12.36 -19.08 -0.67
C ALA A 51 10.88 -18.70 -0.90
N ASP A 52 9.99 -19.41 -0.22
CA ASP A 52 8.53 -19.27 -0.14
C ASP A 52 8.10 -17.97 0.58
N LEU A 53 8.92 -17.47 1.52
CA LEU A 53 8.67 -16.24 2.29
C LEU A 53 9.01 -14.95 1.54
N LEU A 54 9.67 -15.03 0.39
CA LEU A 54 9.92 -13.85 -0.43
C LEU A 54 8.61 -13.48 -1.14
N PRO A 55 8.06 -12.27 -0.95
CA PRO A 55 6.96 -11.83 -1.77
C PRO A 55 7.52 -11.59 -3.19
N ARG A 56 7.15 -12.46 -4.13
CA ARG A 56 7.78 -12.57 -5.46
C ARG A 56 7.03 -11.85 -6.56
N SER A 57 5.76 -11.53 -6.34
CA SER A 57 4.90 -10.89 -7.33
C SER A 57 3.82 -10.05 -6.66
N LEU A 58 3.31 -9.07 -7.42
CA LEU A 58 2.06 -8.40 -7.11
C LEU A 58 0.91 -9.32 -7.53
N ALA A 59 0.09 -9.75 -6.59
CA ALA A 59 -1.07 -10.59 -6.89
C ALA A 59 -2.29 -9.77 -7.33
N GLY A 60 -2.42 -8.57 -6.79
CA GLY A 60 -3.54 -7.68 -7.07
C GLY A 60 -3.48 -6.45 -6.19
N ILE A 61 -4.52 -5.63 -6.26
CA ILE A 61 -4.66 -4.40 -5.49
C ILE A 61 -6.02 -4.45 -4.81
N PHE A 62 -6.04 -4.30 -3.48
CA PHE A 62 -7.29 -4.05 -2.75
C PHE A 62 -7.66 -2.58 -2.89
N ILE A 63 -8.92 -2.29 -3.22
CA ILE A 63 -9.40 -0.95 -3.53
C ILE A 63 -10.62 -0.65 -2.65
N ASN A 64 -10.54 0.44 -1.91
CA ASN A 64 -11.68 0.96 -1.15
C ASN A 64 -12.39 2.00 -1.99
N TYR A 65 -13.70 1.86 -2.11
CA TYR A 65 -14.57 2.85 -2.72
C TYR A 65 -15.32 3.59 -1.63
N TYR A 66 -15.63 4.86 -1.87
CA TYR A 66 -16.48 5.64 -0.98
C TYR A 66 -17.84 4.95 -0.85
N ASP A 67 -18.38 4.85 0.37
CA ASP A 67 -19.64 4.18 0.74
C ASP A 67 -19.75 2.65 0.53
N LEU A 68 -18.79 1.99 -0.13
CA LEU A 68 -18.79 0.52 -0.23
C LEU A 68 -18.29 -0.14 1.07
N PRO A 69 -18.98 -1.15 1.61
CA PRO A 69 -18.65 -1.76 2.90
C PRO A 69 -17.37 -2.62 2.91
N CYS A 70 -16.97 -3.17 1.76
CA CYS A 70 -15.81 -4.06 1.63
C CYS A 70 -14.82 -3.58 0.58
N SER A 71 -13.54 -3.90 0.76
CA SER A 71 -12.51 -3.64 -0.25
C SER A 71 -12.65 -4.60 -1.44
N GLU A 72 -12.71 -4.04 -2.65
CA GLU A 72 -12.68 -4.83 -3.87
C GLU A 72 -11.27 -5.33 -4.17
N PHE A 73 -11.15 -6.54 -4.69
CA PHE A 73 -9.86 -7.08 -5.15
C PHE A 73 -9.76 -6.98 -6.67
N PHE A 74 -8.82 -6.16 -7.14
CA PHE A 74 -8.52 -5.98 -8.55
C PHE A 74 -7.25 -6.75 -8.90
N ALA A 75 -7.37 -7.79 -9.71
CA ALA A 75 -6.28 -8.75 -9.95
C ALA A 75 -6.39 -9.44 -11.30
N ARG A 76 -5.29 -10.02 -11.76
CA ARG A 76 -5.32 -10.96 -12.90
C ARG A 76 -6.01 -12.27 -12.48
N PRO A 77 -6.90 -12.85 -13.30
CA PRO A 77 -7.47 -14.17 -13.05
C PRO A 77 -6.36 -15.20 -12.81
N SER A 78 -6.55 -16.06 -11.81
CA SER A 78 -5.57 -17.09 -11.45
C SER A 78 -5.78 -18.33 -12.32
N THR A 79 -4.80 -18.66 -13.18
CA THR A 79 -4.81 -19.89 -14.01
C THR A 79 -4.35 -21.14 -13.25
N THR A 80 -3.88 -20.99 -12.00
CA THR A 80 -3.31 -22.10 -11.23
C THR A 80 -4.40 -22.91 -10.53
N THR A 81 -4.73 -24.06 -11.12
CA THR A 81 -5.59 -25.09 -10.52
C THR A 81 -4.97 -25.58 -9.20
N GLY A 82 -5.63 -25.32 -8.07
CA GLY A 82 -5.25 -25.82 -6.75
C GLY A 82 -4.65 -24.81 -5.76
N SER A 83 -4.43 -23.55 -6.15
CA SER A 83 -4.13 -22.47 -5.20
C SER A 83 -5.45 -21.88 -4.67
N THR A 84 -5.54 -21.64 -3.36
CA THR A 84 -6.67 -20.91 -2.79
C THR A 84 -6.75 -19.53 -3.44
N ALA A 85 -7.88 -19.21 -4.08
CA ALA A 85 -8.06 -17.93 -4.73
C ALA A 85 -8.03 -16.80 -3.67
N ILE A 86 -7.18 -15.80 -3.88
CA ILE A 86 -7.17 -14.57 -3.08
C ILE A 86 -8.44 -13.78 -3.44
N SER A 87 -9.17 -13.33 -2.43
CA SER A 87 -10.43 -12.61 -2.60
C SER A 87 -10.57 -11.50 -1.57
N GLY A 88 -11.30 -10.44 -1.93
CA GLY A 88 -11.78 -9.42 -0.98
C GLY A 88 -12.95 -9.87 -0.12
N HIS A 89 -13.57 -11.03 -0.42
CA HIS A 89 -14.67 -11.59 0.35
C HIS A 89 -14.14 -12.31 1.60
N LEU A 90 -13.77 -11.52 2.61
CA LEU A 90 -13.12 -12.02 3.83
C LEU A 90 -14.08 -12.71 4.81
N ASP A 91 -15.40 -12.65 4.58
CA ASP A 91 -16.44 -13.27 5.41
C ASP A 91 -16.34 -14.80 5.50
N GLU A 92 -15.70 -15.45 4.53
CA GLU A 92 -15.57 -16.91 4.54
C GLU A 92 -14.73 -17.43 5.71
N PHE A 93 -13.84 -16.60 6.27
CA PHE A 93 -12.89 -17.05 7.28
C PHE A 93 -12.72 -16.10 8.47
N ILE A 94 -13.19 -14.85 8.39
CA ILE A 94 -13.23 -13.93 9.54
C ILE A 94 -14.58 -14.03 10.24
N PRO A 95 -14.63 -14.27 11.56
CA PRO A 95 -15.89 -14.30 12.32
C PRO A 95 -16.34 -12.87 12.68
N ASP A 96 -16.68 -12.06 11.67
CA ASP A 96 -17.26 -10.74 11.86
C ASP A 96 -18.76 -10.74 11.52
N LYS A 97 -19.54 -10.01 12.32
CA LYS A 97 -21.00 -9.93 12.16
C LYS A 97 -21.45 -8.75 11.30
N TYR A 98 -20.56 -7.78 11.08
CA TYR A 98 -20.90 -6.53 10.41
C TYR A 98 -20.65 -6.59 8.90
N HIS A 99 -19.96 -7.64 8.41
CA HIS A 99 -19.67 -7.86 7.00
C HIS A 99 -19.06 -6.61 6.34
N ARG A 100 -18.19 -5.91 7.08
CA ARG A 100 -17.54 -4.65 6.67
C ARG A 100 -16.04 -4.79 6.75
N HIS A 101 -15.43 -5.09 5.61
CA HIS A 101 -14.04 -5.50 5.52
C HIS A 101 -13.18 -4.54 4.70
N GLN A 102 -13.31 -3.24 4.96
CA GLN A 102 -12.42 -2.26 4.36
C GLN A 102 -11.00 -2.42 4.92
N VAL A 103 -10.01 -2.47 4.03
CA VAL A 103 -8.60 -2.42 4.39
C VAL A 103 -8.25 -1.02 4.90
N GLU A 104 -7.59 -0.94 6.05
CA GLU A 104 -7.05 0.28 6.65
C GLU A 104 -5.59 0.50 6.24
N ASP A 105 -4.78 -0.56 6.30
CA ASP A 105 -3.39 -0.55 5.87
C ASP A 105 -2.92 -1.95 5.43
N HIS A 106 -1.77 -2.03 4.79
CA HIS A 106 -1.17 -3.27 4.33
C HIS A 106 0.36 -3.26 4.52
N CYS A 107 0.93 -4.44 4.76
CA CYS A 107 2.37 -4.61 4.71
C CYS A 107 2.73 -6.01 4.24
N ASN A 108 3.32 -6.09 3.04
CA ASN A 108 3.63 -7.33 2.33
C ASN A 108 2.40 -8.26 2.19
N VAL A 109 2.29 -9.29 3.03
CA VAL A 109 1.24 -10.32 2.98
C VAL A 109 0.09 -10.10 3.95
N LEU A 110 0.22 -9.13 4.85
CA LEU A 110 -0.77 -8.85 5.87
C LEU A 110 -1.58 -7.62 5.49
N LEU A 111 -2.88 -7.68 5.75
CA LEU A 111 -3.81 -6.56 5.68
C LEU A 111 -4.34 -6.28 7.08
N LEU A 112 -4.51 -5.01 7.40
CA LEU A 112 -5.23 -4.54 8.58
C LEU A 112 -6.63 -4.13 8.16
N ILE A 113 -7.66 -4.68 8.81
CA ILE A 113 -9.06 -4.38 8.52
C ILE A 113 -9.58 -3.28 9.44
N ARG A 114 -10.16 -2.26 8.82
CA ARG A 114 -10.70 -1.07 9.46
C ARG A 114 -11.82 -1.42 10.44
N HIS A 115 -11.92 -0.66 11.53
CA HIS A 115 -12.94 -0.75 12.59
C HIS A 115 -12.96 -2.03 13.45
N THR A 116 -12.66 -3.20 12.86
CA THR A 116 -12.71 -4.49 13.56
C THR A 116 -11.39 -4.84 14.26
N GLY A 117 -10.27 -4.29 13.76
CA GLY A 117 -8.92 -4.57 14.25
C GLY A 117 -8.42 -5.96 13.86
N TYR A 118 -8.99 -6.58 12.81
CA TYR A 118 -8.47 -7.85 12.30
C TYR A 118 -7.19 -7.63 11.49
N VAL A 119 -6.19 -8.47 11.73
CA VAL A 119 -5.01 -8.60 10.86
C VAL A 119 -5.15 -9.92 10.13
N VAL A 120 -5.13 -9.87 8.79
CA VAL A 120 -5.43 -11.03 7.96
C VAL A 120 -4.36 -11.28 6.90
N ASN A 121 -4.20 -12.55 6.54
CA ASN A 121 -3.45 -13.00 5.39
C ASN A 121 -4.42 -13.70 4.41
N PRO A 122 -4.91 -12.97 3.39
CA PRO A 122 -5.84 -13.54 2.41
C PRO A 122 -5.32 -14.79 1.69
N ALA A 123 -4.01 -14.88 1.43
CA ALA A 123 -3.42 -16.02 0.72
C ALA A 123 -3.47 -17.33 1.54
N THR A 124 -3.41 -17.23 2.88
CA THR A 124 -3.44 -18.41 3.77
C THR A 124 -4.75 -18.56 4.53
N ARG A 125 -5.70 -17.63 4.35
CA ARG A 125 -6.94 -17.52 5.15
C ARG A 125 -6.68 -17.46 6.66
N TRP A 126 -5.50 -17.01 7.05
CA TRP A 126 -5.15 -16.80 8.45
C TRP A 126 -5.61 -15.41 8.91
N TRP A 127 -6.02 -15.31 10.17
CA TRP A 127 -6.38 -14.05 10.79
C TRP A 127 -6.08 -14.07 12.28
N THR A 128 -5.98 -12.88 12.86
CA THR A 128 -6.00 -12.64 14.29
C THR A 128 -6.66 -11.30 14.58
N ARG A 129 -7.08 -11.06 15.82
CA ARG A 129 -7.72 -9.81 16.23
C ARG A 129 -6.82 -9.06 17.21
N LEU A 130 -6.60 -7.78 16.93
CA LEU A 130 -5.89 -6.89 17.85
C LEU A 130 -6.71 -6.68 19.13
N PRO A 131 -6.05 -6.52 20.30
CA PRO A 131 -6.72 -6.01 21.47
C PRO A 131 -7.25 -4.59 21.19
N PRO A 132 -8.30 -4.14 21.91
CA PRO A 132 -8.87 -2.80 21.73
C PRO A 132 -7.79 -1.73 21.74
N TYR A 133 -7.90 -0.76 20.85
CA TYR A 133 -6.93 0.34 20.78
C TYR A 133 -6.94 1.11 22.10
N PRO A 134 -5.78 1.52 22.61
CA PRO A 134 -5.73 2.43 23.75
C PRO A 134 -6.50 3.71 23.43
N PRO A 135 -7.17 4.33 24.41
CA PRO A 135 -7.90 5.57 24.18
C PRO A 135 -6.92 6.70 23.82
N PRO A 136 -7.34 7.69 23.00
CA PRO A 136 -6.58 8.92 22.82
C PRO A 136 -6.26 9.59 24.16
N ARG A 137 -5.14 10.31 24.21
CA ARG A 137 -4.76 11.08 25.41
C ARG A 137 -5.83 12.13 25.68
N LYS A 138 -6.32 12.21 26.93
CA LYS A 138 -7.44 13.09 27.34
C LYS A 138 -7.24 14.56 26.98
N GLU A 139 -6.00 15.00 26.90
CA GLU A 139 -5.61 16.38 26.61
C GLU A 139 -5.67 16.72 25.12
N MET A 140 -5.82 15.72 24.24
CA MET A 140 -5.71 15.89 22.80
C MET A 140 -6.93 15.35 22.06
N ASP A 141 -7.43 16.14 21.11
CA ASP A 141 -8.60 15.82 20.30
C ASP A 141 -8.20 15.23 18.93
N TYR A 142 -8.01 13.91 18.91
CA TYR A 142 -7.66 13.12 17.72
C TYR A 142 -8.26 11.72 17.78
N PHE A 143 -8.24 11.02 16.65
CA PHE A 143 -8.40 9.56 16.59
C PHE A 143 -7.13 8.89 16.09
N HIS A 144 -7.01 7.58 16.33
CA HIS A 144 -5.84 6.81 15.89
C HIS A 144 -6.02 6.37 14.44
N ILE A 145 -4.94 6.50 13.66
CA ILE A 145 -4.74 5.80 12.40
C ILE A 145 -3.69 4.72 12.64
N ALA A 146 -4.00 3.49 12.23
CA ALA A 146 -3.13 2.36 12.43
C ALA A 146 -2.24 2.11 11.20
N TYR A 147 -0.94 1.89 11.44
CA TYR A 147 0.04 1.55 10.43
C TYR A 147 0.66 0.19 10.72
N LEU A 148 0.56 -0.72 9.77
CA LEU A 148 1.01 -2.10 9.87
C LEU A 148 2.48 -2.23 9.40
N VAL A 149 3.30 -2.87 10.22
CA VAL A 149 4.68 -3.19 9.90
C VAL A 149 4.88 -4.69 9.97
N PHE A 150 5.26 -5.26 8.84
CA PHE A 150 5.58 -6.66 8.76
C PHE A 150 6.58 -6.93 7.66
N ASP A 151 7.68 -7.59 7.99
CA ASP A 151 8.65 -8.08 7.01
C ASP A 151 8.95 -9.55 7.30
N PRO A 152 8.39 -10.49 6.52
CA PRO A 152 8.59 -11.92 6.76
C PRO A 152 10.05 -12.35 6.60
N VAL A 153 10.89 -11.52 5.95
CA VAL A 153 12.33 -11.74 5.79
C VAL A 153 13.12 -11.27 7.00
N VAL A 154 12.51 -10.51 7.92
CA VAL A 154 13.17 -10.00 9.14
C VAL A 154 12.61 -10.65 10.40
N SER A 155 11.29 -10.83 10.50
CA SER A 155 10.61 -11.31 11.70
C SER A 155 9.33 -12.07 11.32
N SER A 156 8.99 -13.11 12.10
CA SER A 156 7.67 -13.77 12.04
C SER A 156 6.57 -12.95 12.73
N HIS A 157 6.95 -11.89 13.44
CA HIS A 157 6.05 -11.02 14.19
C HIS A 157 5.86 -9.71 13.43
N TYR A 158 4.60 -9.30 13.30
CA TYR A 158 4.21 -7.96 12.87
C TYR A 158 4.03 -7.01 14.06
N GLU A 159 4.10 -5.72 13.77
CA GLU A 159 3.85 -4.63 14.70
C GLU A 159 2.79 -3.69 14.10
N VAL A 160 2.03 -2.99 14.95
CA VAL A 160 1.03 -1.98 14.53
C VAL A 160 1.27 -0.71 15.32
N PHE A 161 1.44 0.41 14.63
CA PHE A 161 1.70 1.73 15.21
C PHE A 161 0.46 2.60 15.10
N LEU A 162 0.05 3.24 16.19
CA LEU A 162 -1.08 4.17 16.19
C LEU A 162 -0.57 5.61 16.15
N MET A 163 -0.80 6.28 15.02
CA MET A 163 -0.47 7.70 14.85
C MET A 163 -1.73 8.55 14.99
N PRO A 164 -1.61 9.83 15.40
CA PRO A 164 -2.76 10.66 15.68
C PRO A 164 -3.23 11.36 14.41
N LEU A 165 -4.54 11.36 14.19
CA LEU A 165 -5.23 12.18 13.21
C LEU A 165 -6.11 13.18 13.93
N PHE A 166 -5.66 14.44 13.95
CA PHE A 166 -6.33 15.50 14.70
C PHE A 166 -7.65 15.87 14.04
N HIS A 167 -8.70 16.03 14.85
CA HIS A 167 -9.99 16.44 14.32
C HIS A 167 -9.92 17.85 13.73
N HIS A 168 -10.42 17.97 12.50
CA HIS A 168 -10.59 19.26 11.86
C HIS A 168 -11.48 20.14 12.74
N LYS A 169 -11.06 21.38 12.99
CA LYS A 169 -11.91 22.34 13.67
C LYS A 169 -13.00 22.83 12.72
N CYS A 170 -14.14 22.13 12.69
CA CYS A 170 -15.37 22.78 12.25
C CYS A 170 -15.59 23.95 13.20
N ARG A 171 -15.39 25.21 12.75
CA ARG A 171 -15.68 26.39 13.57
C ARG A 171 -17.07 26.23 14.20
N PRO A 172 -17.23 26.05 15.52
CA PRO A 172 -18.55 26.06 16.09
C PRO A 172 -18.84 27.50 16.49
N HIS A 173 -19.98 27.99 16.03
CA HIS A 173 -20.61 29.18 16.59
C HIS A 173 -20.97 29.05 18.08
N PHE A 174 -20.68 27.93 18.76
CA PHE A 174 -21.03 27.75 20.16
C PHE A 174 -20.00 26.87 20.90
N PHE A 175 -19.45 27.43 22.00
CA PHE A 175 -18.63 26.80 23.06
C PHE A 175 -17.11 26.66 22.84
N HIS A 176 -16.39 27.76 23.05
CA HIS A 176 -15.44 27.98 24.17
C HIS A 176 -14.56 29.19 23.82
N ASN A 177 -14.76 30.32 24.51
CA ASN A 177 -13.97 31.55 24.36
C ASN A 177 -12.55 31.45 24.95
N GLY A 178 -11.99 30.24 25.04
CA GLY A 178 -10.62 29.99 25.49
C GLY A 178 -9.79 29.45 24.34
N GLN A 179 -8.66 30.10 24.04
CA GLN A 179 -7.67 29.56 23.12
C GLN A 179 -7.09 28.30 23.75
N ASP A 180 -7.34 27.13 23.15
CA ASP A 180 -6.80 25.85 23.63
C ASP A 180 -5.26 25.95 23.64
N PRO A 181 -4.60 25.87 24.82
CA PRO A 181 -3.15 26.07 24.92
C PRO A 181 -2.35 25.03 24.11
N MET A 182 -2.95 23.88 23.78
CA MET A 182 -2.36 22.85 22.93
C MET A 182 -2.13 23.34 21.50
N GLU A 183 -2.90 24.30 21.01
CA GLU A 183 -2.85 24.77 19.62
C GLU A 183 -1.48 25.33 19.22
N ALA A 184 -0.77 25.91 20.19
CA ALA A 184 0.56 26.47 20.01
C ALA A 184 1.69 25.42 20.10
N TRP A 185 1.36 24.16 20.42
CA TRP A 185 2.38 23.12 20.55
C TRP A 185 2.93 22.74 19.18
N GLU A 186 4.26 22.63 19.13
CA GLU A 186 4.97 22.14 17.96
C GLU A 186 4.62 20.69 17.68
N TRP A 187 4.36 20.41 16.40
CA TRP A 187 4.04 19.09 15.88
C TRP A 187 4.92 18.72 14.67
N PRO A 188 5.40 17.46 14.57
CA PRO A 188 5.41 16.46 15.63
C PRO A 188 6.27 16.89 16.83
N PRO A 189 6.00 16.37 18.04
CA PRO A 189 6.66 16.83 19.27
C PRO A 189 8.17 16.52 19.26
N ALA A 190 8.94 16.90 20.27
CA ALA A 190 10.37 16.56 20.35
C ALA A 190 10.60 15.09 20.76
N SER A 191 9.70 14.54 21.56
CA SER A 191 9.66 13.13 21.95
C SER A 191 8.23 12.63 21.79
N TYR A 192 8.05 11.54 21.05
CA TYR A 192 6.75 10.98 20.80
C TYR A 192 6.65 9.54 21.28
N ALA A 193 5.85 9.31 22.33
CA ALA A 193 5.43 7.98 22.75
C ALA A 193 4.26 7.51 21.88
N VAL A 194 4.56 6.60 20.96
CA VAL A 194 3.63 6.02 19.98
C VAL A 194 3.11 4.69 20.54
N PRO A 195 1.78 4.54 20.72
CA PRO A 195 1.20 3.25 21.08
C PRO A 195 1.48 2.24 19.96
N THR A 196 2.17 1.17 20.34
CA THR A 196 2.66 0.14 19.44
C THR A 196 2.20 -1.22 19.94
N PHE A 197 1.52 -1.98 19.09
CA PHE A 197 1.23 -3.39 19.34
C PHE A 197 2.31 -4.24 18.71
N SER A 198 2.82 -5.23 19.45
CA SER A 198 3.71 -6.25 18.90
C SER A 198 3.04 -7.62 19.01
N SER A 199 2.96 -8.34 17.89
CA SER A 199 2.45 -9.73 17.89
C SER A 199 3.35 -10.72 18.62
N ARG A 200 4.57 -10.32 19.02
CA ARG A 200 5.42 -11.11 19.90
C ARG A 200 4.90 -11.09 21.34
N GLU A 201 4.58 -9.91 21.84
CA GLU A 201 4.16 -9.69 23.23
C GLU A 201 2.64 -9.80 23.38
N GLY A 202 1.89 -9.59 22.31
CA GLY A 202 0.42 -9.65 22.30
C GLY A 202 -0.25 -8.49 23.04
N VAL A 203 0.48 -7.41 23.34
CA VAL A 203 -0.01 -6.26 24.11
C VAL A 203 0.39 -4.93 23.47
N TRP A 204 -0.39 -3.89 23.77
CA TRP A 204 -0.06 -2.49 23.45
C TRP A 204 0.98 -1.94 24.42
N GLN A 205 2.01 -1.28 23.90
CA GLN A 205 3.06 -0.62 24.67
C GLN A 205 3.39 0.74 24.05
N ASP A 206 3.74 1.71 24.88
CA ASP A 206 4.20 3.01 24.38
C ASP A 206 5.68 2.92 24.00
N ARG A 207 5.97 3.07 22.71
CA ARG A 207 7.33 3.15 22.20
C ARG A 207 7.71 4.61 21.99
N SER A 208 8.73 5.08 22.70
CA SER A 208 9.15 6.48 22.65
C SER A 208 10.19 6.70 21.55
N PHE A 209 9.90 7.64 20.66
CA PHE A 209 10.83 8.06 19.61
C PHE A 209 11.28 9.51 19.82
N VAL A 210 12.52 9.83 19.49
CA VAL A 210 13.07 11.18 19.61
C VAL A 210 13.16 11.85 18.23
N ARG A 211 12.67 13.09 18.12
CA ARG A 211 12.75 13.88 16.89
C ARG A 211 14.16 14.39 16.66
N GLU A 212 14.69 14.16 15.47
CA GLU A 212 15.89 14.82 14.96
C GLU A 212 15.50 15.92 13.96
N GLY A 213 16.04 17.12 14.15
CA GLY A 213 15.69 18.30 13.36
C GLY A 213 14.54 19.11 13.96
N GLU A 214 13.87 19.92 13.15
CA GLU A 214 12.80 20.84 13.57
C GLU A 214 11.40 20.19 13.50
N ALA A 215 10.42 20.82 14.15
CA ALA A 215 9.01 20.44 14.00
C ALA A 215 8.52 20.82 12.60
N ALA A 216 7.41 20.23 12.16
CA ALA A 216 6.81 20.55 10.88
C ALA A 216 5.95 21.83 10.96
N CYS A 217 5.09 21.89 11.97
CA CYS A 217 4.10 22.94 12.15
C CYS A 217 3.59 22.96 13.60
N THR A 218 2.46 23.64 13.86
CA THR A 218 1.76 23.58 15.15
C THR A 218 0.54 22.66 15.08
N ILE A 219 -0.04 22.29 16.22
CA ILE A 219 -1.32 21.55 16.26
C ILE A 219 -2.46 22.37 15.63
N ALA A 220 -2.44 23.71 15.74
CA ALA A 220 -3.42 24.55 15.05
C ALA A 220 -3.40 24.37 13.53
N ASP A 221 -2.21 24.24 12.95
CA ASP A 221 -2.04 23.99 11.51
C ASP A 221 -2.57 22.61 11.15
N MET A 222 -2.26 21.58 11.96
CA MET A 222 -2.78 20.22 11.79
C MET A 222 -4.32 20.21 11.74
N ARG A 223 -4.97 20.93 12.65
CA ARG A 223 -6.43 20.98 12.76
C ARG A 223 -7.11 21.85 11.71
N SER A 224 -6.35 22.68 11.01
CA SER A 224 -6.83 23.50 9.89
C SER A 224 -6.84 22.72 8.58
N ASP A 225 -6.08 21.62 8.50
CA ASP A 225 -6.02 20.74 7.34
C ASP A 225 -7.34 19.99 7.12
N TRP A 226 -7.67 19.70 5.85
CA TRP A 226 -8.92 19.05 5.49
C TRP A 226 -8.83 17.53 5.78
N PRO A 227 -9.86 16.91 6.39
CA PRO A 227 -9.73 15.56 6.95
C PRO A 227 -9.78 14.41 5.92
N PHE A 228 -10.09 14.68 4.65
CA PHE A 228 -10.43 13.64 3.67
C PHE A 228 -9.28 13.18 2.77
N ASP A 229 -8.06 13.68 2.98
CA ASP A 229 -6.90 13.24 2.18
C ASP A 229 -6.44 11.83 2.59
N ARG A 230 -6.14 11.00 1.58
CA ARG A 230 -5.53 9.68 1.78
C ARG A 230 -4.18 9.83 2.46
N ARG A 231 -3.96 9.07 3.54
CA ARG A 231 -2.73 9.13 4.34
C ARG A 231 -2.05 7.78 4.37
N ASN A 232 -1.31 7.50 3.32
CA ASN A 232 -0.61 6.24 3.16
C ASN A 232 0.58 6.12 4.13
N GLY A 233 0.82 4.91 4.60
CA GLY A 233 2.04 4.52 5.29
C GLY A 233 2.86 3.57 4.42
N VAL A 234 4.18 3.65 4.52
CA VAL A 234 5.08 2.74 3.82
C VAL A 234 6.16 2.25 4.77
N TYR A 235 6.26 0.94 4.92
CA TYR A 235 7.42 0.32 5.57
C TYR A 235 8.51 -0.01 4.54
N TRP A 236 9.74 0.43 4.83
CA TRP A 236 10.91 0.11 4.03
C TRP A 236 12.18 0.02 4.88
N ARG A 237 12.87 -1.12 4.79
CA ARG A 237 14.20 -1.35 5.39
C ARG A 237 14.33 -0.95 6.88
N GLY A 238 13.34 -1.30 7.69
CA GLY A 238 13.37 -1.02 9.14
C GLY A 238 12.95 0.41 9.53
N ALA A 239 12.36 1.16 8.59
CA ALA A 239 11.75 2.45 8.85
C ALA A 239 10.32 2.51 8.29
N ILE A 240 9.46 3.29 8.95
CA ILE A 240 8.10 3.60 8.51
C ILE A 240 8.08 5.05 8.03
N TYR A 241 7.46 5.28 6.88
CA TYR A 241 7.23 6.60 6.32
C TYR A 241 5.72 6.86 6.35
N VAL A 242 5.32 7.92 7.03
CA VAL A 242 3.91 8.26 7.25
C VAL A 242 3.63 9.61 6.61
N HIS A 243 2.65 9.65 5.71
CA HIS A 243 2.12 10.91 5.18
C HIS A 243 1.16 11.52 6.22
N CYS A 244 1.52 12.71 6.71
CA CYS A 244 0.81 13.38 7.78
C CYS A 244 -0.07 14.52 7.27
N GLN A 245 -0.95 14.97 8.16
CA GLN A 245 -1.69 16.23 8.07
C GLN A 245 -0.75 17.37 7.67
N THR A 246 -1.24 18.40 6.96
CA THR A 246 -0.43 19.51 6.41
C THR A 246 0.65 19.10 5.39
N ASN A 247 0.55 17.88 4.84
CA ASN A 247 1.38 17.35 3.74
C ASN A 247 2.89 17.23 4.02
N PHE A 248 3.31 17.18 5.28
CA PHE A 248 4.66 16.70 5.62
C PHE A 248 4.68 15.18 5.81
N PHE A 249 5.88 14.63 5.88
CA PHE A 249 6.10 13.20 6.09
C PHE A 249 6.95 12.97 7.32
N ILE A 250 6.69 11.89 8.03
CA ILE A 250 7.54 11.43 9.14
C ILE A 250 8.22 10.15 8.71
N ARG A 251 9.54 10.09 8.88
CA ARG A 251 10.30 8.84 8.84
C ARG A 251 10.61 8.40 10.26
N ILE A 252 10.05 7.29 10.70
CA ILE A 252 10.30 6.66 12.01
C ILE A 252 11.24 5.49 11.79
N SER A 253 12.42 5.54 12.38
CA SER A 253 13.39 4.45 12.34
C SER A 253 13.16 3.51 13.53
N LEU A 254 12.94 2.23 13.23
CA LEU A 254 12.65 1.22 14.24
C LEU A 254 13.92 0.61 14.87
N ASN A 255 15.11 1.04 14.45
CA ASN A 255 16.37 0.48 14.94
C ASN A 255 17.03 1.35 16.02
N ASP A 256 16.84 2.66 15.96
CA ASP A 256 17.50 3.65 16.82
C ASP A 256 16.51 4.56 17.55
N ASP A 257 15.21 4.24 17.47
CA ASP A 257 14.10 4.95 18.12
C ASP A 257 14.11 6.46 17.86
N LYS A 258 14.45 6.83 16.62
CA LYS A 258 14.47 8.21 16.15
C LYS A 258 13.50 8.43 15.02
N TYR A 259 13.03 9.67 14.90
CA TYR A 259 12.27 10.08 13.74
C TYR A 259 12.66 11.45 13.22
N ARG A 260 12.37 11.68 11.95
CA ARG A 260 12.65 12.92 11.25
C ARG A 260 11.43 13.39 10.49
N VAL A 261 11.26 14.71 10.45
CA VAL A 261 10.31 15.38 9.58
C VAL A 261 10.94 15.53 8.19
N ILE A 262 10.18 15.22 7.16
CA ILE A 262 10.54 15.43 5.77
C ILE A 262 9.51 16.39 5.18
N LYS A 263 9.98 17.54 4.73
CA LYS A 263 9.14 18.57 4.10
C LYS A 263 8.63 18.08 2.75
N PRO A 264 7.44 18.52 2.28
CA PRO A 264 6.99 18.23 0.93
C PRO A 264 7.95 18.79 -0.14
N PRO A 265 7.94 18.26 -1.36
CA PRO A 265 8.75 18.81 -2.45
C PRO A 265 8.41 20.28 -2.78
N GLU A 266 9.42 21.14 -2.97
CA GLU A 266 9.30 22.61 -3.14
C GLU A 266 8.48 23.08 -4.37
N ASN A 267 8.07 22.18 -5.27
CA ASN A 267 7.35 22.47 -6.52
C ASN A 267 5.90 21.94 -6.55
N SER A 268 5.25 21.80 -5.39
CA SER A 268 3.80 21.70 -5.32
C SER A 268 3.24 23.11 -5.55
N ASP A 269 2.71 23.38 -6.75
CA ASP A 269 2.08 24.67 -7.06
C ASP A 269 1.07 25.01 -5.96
N GLY A 270 1.36 26.05 -5.17
CA GLY A 270 0.63 26.43 -3.96
C GLY A 270 -0.80 26.95 -4.21
N ARG A 271 -1.42 26.57 -5.32
CA ARG A 271 -2.79 26.96 -5.68
C ARG A 271 -3.83 25.88 -5.39
N TYR A 272 -3.41 24.61 -5.20
CA TYR A 272 -4.29 23.50 -4.83
C TYR A 272 -3.51 22.50 -3.96
N LEU A 273 -4.16 21.90 -2.96
CA LEU A 273 -3.59 20.80 -2.16
C LEU A 273 -3.08 19.73 -3.14
N ALA A 274 -1.76 19.59 -3.26
CA ALA A 274 -1.18 18.58 -4.12
C ALA A 274 -1.51 17.21 -3.52
N TYR A 275 -2.45 16.49 -4.14
CA TYR A 275 -2.75 15.12 -3.75
C TYR A 275 -1.50 14.27 -4.00
N PHE A 276 -0.86 13.89 -2.89
CA PHE A 276 0.30 13.02 -2.91
C PHE A 276 -0.11 11.58 -2.63
N TYR A 277 0.50 10.65 -3.36
CA TYR A 277 0.43 9.22 -3.07
C TYR A 277 1.80 8.76 -2.60
N LEU A 278 1.90 8.31 -1.35
CA LEU A 278 3.09 7.67 -0.79
C LEU A 278 2.97 6.16 -0.98
N GLY A 279 3.99 5.54 -1.59
CA GLY A 279 4.00 4.10 -1.79
C GLY A 279 5.39 3.51 -1.94
N ARG A 280 5.45 2.18 -1.99
CA ARG A 280 6.69 1.43 -2.22
C ARG A 280 6.79 1.00 -3.68
N SER A 281 7.96 1.19 -4.27
CA SER A 281 8.34 0.67 -5.59
C SER A 281 9.70 -0.04 -5.50
N GLU A 282 10.24 -0.44 -6.65
CA GLU A 282 11.45 -1.25 -6.81
C GLU A 282 12.64 -0.77 -5.96
N LYS A 283 12.89 0.55 -5.92
CA LYS A 283 14.07 1.11 -5.25
C LYS A 283 13.82 1.62 -3.83
N GLY A 284 12.57 1.58 -3.35
CA GLY A 284 12.21 2.01 -2.00
C GLY A 284 10.95 2.85 -1.94
N VAL A 285 11.02 3.98 -1.26
CA VAL A 285 9.88 4.86 -0.98
C VAL A 285 9.72 5.92 -2.06
N TYR A 286 8.53 5.99 -2.62
CA TYR A 286 8.18 6.85 -3.74
C TYR A 286 7.01 7.74 -3.33
N LEU A 287 7.08 8.97 -3.78
CA LEU A 287 6.00 9.93 -3.70
C LEU A 287 5.55 10.26 -5.12
N ALA A 288 4.26 10.21 -5.41
CA ALA A 288 3.73 10.66 -6.69
C ALA A 288 2.66 11.73 -6.50
N SER A 289 2.55 12.59 -7.49
CA SER A 289 1.45 13.54 -7.61
C SER A 289 0.99 13.61 -9.05
N SER A 290 -0.32 13.67 -9.22
CA SER A 290 -0.99 13.77 -10.51
C SER A 290 -1.86 15.02 -10.49
N GLY A 291 -1.42 16.07 -11.19
CA GLY A 291 -2.08 17.39 -11.21
C GLY A 291 -1.85 18.08 -12.54
N ASP A 292 -2.87 18.80 -13.03
CA ASP A 292 -2.84 19.54 -14.31
C ASP A 292 -2.49 18.71 -15.56
N GLY A 293 -2.57 17.38 -15.46
CA GLY A 293 -2.19 16.44 -16.51
C GLY A 293 -0.71 16.07 -16.54
N CYS A 294 0.04 16.46 -15.52
CA CYS A 294 1.42 16.06 -15.29
C CYS A 294 1.50 15.03 -14.16
N LEU A 295 2.24 13.94 -14.41
CA LEU A 295 2.65 13.00 -13.38
C LEU A 295 4.07 13.35 -12.94
N LYS A 296 4.21 13.65 -11.65
CA LYS A 296 5.51 13.86 -11.00
C LYS A 296 5.75 12.71 -10.02
N VAL A 297 6.97 12.17 -10.01
CA VAL A 297 7.39 11.12 -9.08
C VAL A 297 8.73 11.49 -8.45
N TRP A 298 8.79 11.43 -7.13
CA TRP A 298 9.97 11.66 -6.31
C TRP A 298 10.37 10.39 -5.58
N THR A 299 11.68 10.24 -5.35
CA THR A 299 12.24 9.22 -4.46
C THR A 299 12.93 9.88 -3.29
N ILE A 300 13.02 9.17 -2.17
CA ILE A 300 13.74 9.68 -1.01
C ILE A 300 15.26 9.50 -1.18
N ASP A 301 16.00 10.59 -0.95
CA ASP A 301 17.46 10.59 -0.88
C ASP A 301 17.88 10.66 0.60
N GLU A 302 18.60 9.63 1.06
CA GLU A 302 19.14 9.51 2.43
C GLU A 302 20.68 9.56 2.45
N THR A 303 21.33 9.96 1.36
CA THR A 303 22.80 9.89 1.23
C THR A 303 23.55 10.98 2.00
N TYR A 304 22.90 12.11 2.29
CA TYR A 304 23.46 13.22 3.05
C TYR A 304 22.79 13.35 4.43
N SER A 305 23.30 14.25 5.28
CA SER A 305 22.76 14.47 6.64
C SER A 305 21.27 14.86 6.65
N GLU A 306 20.77 15.40 5.55
CA GLU A 306 19.39 15.83 5.35
C GLU A 306 18.63 14.88 4.42
N ILE A 307 17.45 14.45 4.85
CA ILE A 307 16.57 13.57 4.09
C ILE A 307 15.64 14.44 3.24
N ARG A 308 15.64 14.23 1.92
CA ARG A 308 14.86 15.07 1.01
C ARG A 308 14.24 14.27 -0.13
N TRP A 309 13.19 14.83 -0.70
CA TRP A 309 12.58 14.32 -1.92
C TRP A 309 13.40 14.74 -3.15
N GLU A 310 13.79 13.77 -3.97
CA GLU A 310 14.47 13.99 -5.23
C GLU A 310 13.52 13.67 -6.39
N LEU A 311 13.27 14.65 -7.27
CA LEU A 311 12.41 14.46 -8.43
C LEU A 311 13.11 13.53 -9.44
N LYS A 312 12.52 12.35 -9.68
CA LYS A 312 13.04 11.38 -10.66
C LYS A 312 12.29 11.42 -11.97
N TYR A 313 11.03 11.84 -11.95
CA TYR A 313 10.16 11.78 -13.11
C TYR A 313 9.18 12.95 -13.14
N SER A 314 8.98 13.55 -14.31
CA SER A 314 7.98 14.60 -14.54
C SER A 314 7.59 14.65 -16.01
N ASN A 315 6.44 14.07 -16.37
CA ASN A 315 5.94 14.08 -17.74
C ASN A 315 4.44 14.39 -17.82
N LYS A 316 4.02 14.97 -18.94
CA LYS A 316 2.60 15.16 -19.27
C LYS A 316 2.00 13.82 -19.68
N VAL A 317 1.01 13.34 -18.93
CA VAL A 317 0.35 12.04 -19.18
C VAL A 317 -0.84 12.18 -20.14
N LYS A 318 -1.41 13.38 -20.29
CA LYS A 318 -2.56 13.68 -21.17
C LYS A 318 -2.40 13.19 -22.62
N HIS A 319 -1.19 13.25 -23.19
CA HIS A 319 -0.95 12.87 -24.59
C HIS A 319 -0.78 11.35 -24.79
N VAL A 320 -0.28 10.63 -23.78
CA VAL A 320 -0.06 9.17 -23.86
C VAL A 320 -1.39 8.41 -23.91
N LEU A 321 -2.44 9.00 -23.33
CA LEU A 321 -3.77 8.39 -23.24
C LEU A 321 -4.68 8.73 -24.43
N ARG A 322 -4.32 9.71 -25.27
CA ARG A 322 -5.06 10.06 -26.50
C ARG A 322 -4.99 8.99 -27.60
N GLY A 323 -3.98 8.12 -27.60
CA GLY A 323 -3.65 7.26 -28.73
C GLY A 323 -4.21 5.83 -28.71
N ARG A 324 -4.89 5.38 -27.66
CA ARG A 324 -5.41 4.00 -27.59
C ARG A 324 -6.92 3.97 -27.69
N ASN A 325 -7.39 3.62 -28.89
CA ASN A 325 -8.77 3.34 -29.23
C ASN A 325 -9.53 2.60 -28.11
N ASN A 326 -10.77 3.08 -27.91
CA ASN A 326 -11.88 2.60 -27.09
C ASN A 326 -12.31 1.14 -27.36
N ARG A 327 -11.37 0.20 -27.50
CA ARG A 327 -11.71 -1.22 -27.39
C ARG A 327 -11.82 -1.50 -25.90
N GLN A 328 -13.08 -1.59 -25.46
CA GLN A 328 -13.67 -2.21 -24.27
C GLN A 328 -12.66 -2.70 -23.23
N GLY A 329 -12.93 -2.46 -21.94
CA GLY A 329 -12.12 -2.78 -20.75
C GLY A 329 -11.63 -4.23 -20.52
N LEU A 330 -11.32 -4.97 -21.58
CA LEU A 330 -10.64 -6.25 -21.71
C LEU A 330 -9.15 -6.14 -21.37
N GLY A 331 -8.82 -5.46 -20.27
CA GLY A 331 -7.51 -5.63 -19.68
C GLY A 331 -7.44 -6.97 -18.95
N PRO A 332 -6.25 -7.55 -18.76
CA PRO A 332 -6.11 -8.88 -18.16
C PRO A 332 -6.46 -8.93 -16.67
N TRP A 333 -6.86 -7.82 -16.04
CA TRP A 333 -7.26 -7.75 -14.64
C TRP A 333 -8.75 -7.52 -14.52
N ILE A 334 -9.35 -8.20 -13.54
CA ILE A 334 -10.77 -8.20 -13.24
C ILE A 334 -10.96 -7.65 -11.83
N LEU A 335 -11.95 -6.77 -11.67
CA LEU A 335 -12.45 -6.37 -10.36
C LEU A 335 -13.44 -7.43 -9.87
N GLN A 336 -13.26 -7.93 -8.65
CA GLN A 336 -14.08 -9.02 -8.15
C GLN A 336 -15.58 -8.63 -8.02
N ASP A 337 -15.87 -7.36 -7.73
CA ASP A 337 -17.22 -6.80 -7.62
C ASP A 337 -18.04 -7.55 -6.55
N ILE A 338 -17.45 -7.68 -5.35
CA ILE A 338 -18.03 -8.41 -4.21
C ILE A 338 -19.14 -7.62 -3.53
N ASN A 339 -19.10 -6.28 -3.61
CA ASN A 339 -20.09 -5.45 -2.94
C ASN A 339 -21.47 -5.52 -3.61
N PHE A 340 -21.54 -6.07 -4.83
CA PHE A 340 -22.72 -6.18 -5.68
C PHE A 340 -23.98 -6.72 -4.97
N HIS A 341 -23.84 -7.71 -4.08
CA HIS A 341 -24.97 -8.33 -3.37
C HIS A 341 -25.07 -7.90 -1.90
N THR A 342 -24.41 -6.82 -1.48
CA THR A 342 -24.34 -6.48 -0.03
C THR A 342 -25.64 -5.84 0.49
N TYR A 343 -26.49 -5.33 -0.40
CA TYR A 343 -27.78 -4.72 -0.05
C TYR A 343 -28.94 -5.20 -0.95
N PRO A 344 -29.27 -6.49 -0.97
CA PRO A 344 -30.36 -7.01 -1.80
C PRO A 344 -31.73 -6.47 -1.33
N GLU A 345 -31.84 -6.01 -0.08
CA GLU A 345 -33.07 -5.42 0.48
C GLU A 345 -33.38 -4.00 -0.02
N ILE A 346 -32.41 -3.31 -0.66
CA ILE A 346 -32.56 -1.93 -1.12
C ILE A 346 -33.05 -1.86 -2.58
N TYR A 347 -32.86 -2.93 -3.35
CA TYR A 347 -33.12 -2.95 -4.79
C TYR A 347 -34.23 -3.94 -5.15
N GLU A 348 -35.12 -3.54 -6.06
CA GLU A 348 -36.15 -4.45 -6.60
C GLU A 348 -35.46 -5.60 -7.37
N ASP A 349 -35.97 -6.82 -7.20
CA ASP A 349 -35.41 -8.05 -7.80
C ASP A 349 -35.17 -7.93 -9.31
N ASP A 350 -36.00 -7.16 -10.03
CA ASP A 350 -35.91 -6.97 -11.48
C ASP A 350 -34.75 -6.05 -11.91
N ILE A 351 -34.27 -5.16 -11.03
CA ILE A 351 -33.07 -4.34 -11.26
C ILE A 351 -31.84 -5.22 -11.10
N MET A 352 -31.80 -6.05 -10.06
CA MET A 352 -30.70 -6.99 -9.81
C MET A 352 -30.59 -8.02 -10.94
N ASP A 353 -31.71 -8.58 -11.41
CA ASP A 353 -31.74 -9.52 -12.53
C ASP A 353 -31.18 -8.91 -13.84
N LYS A 354 -31.51 -7.64 -14.13
CA LYS A 354 -30.96 -6.92 -15.29
C LYS A 354 -29.47 -6.66 -15.14
N LEU A 355 -29.02 -6.34 -13.93
CA LEU A 355 -27.61 -6.07 -13.65
C LEU A 355 -26.78 -7.35 -13.71
N ASP A 356 -27.31 -8.48 -13.22
CA ASP A 356 -26.72 -9.82 -13.35
C ASP A 356 -26.66 -10.30 -14.81
N GLN A 357 -27.68 -9.99 -15.62
CA GLN A 357 -27.66 -10.27 -17.07
C GLN A 357 -26.64 -9.41 -17.82
N ASN A 358 -26.41 -8.17 -17.37
CA ASN A 358 -25.45 -7.24 -17.94
C ASN A 358 -24.03 -7.39 -17.38
N LYS A 359 -23.87 -8.11 -16.26
CA LYS A 359 -22.55 -8.45 -15.72
C LYS A 359 -21.85 -9.29 -16.78
N VAL A 360 -20.77 -8.76 -17.32
CA VAL A 360 -19.99 -9.42 -18.38
C VAL A 360 -19.55 -10.78 -17.84
N LYS A 361 -20.22 -11.85 -18.25
CA LYS A 361 -19.76 -13.22 -18.00
C LYS A 361 -18.52 -13.45 -18.85
N TRP A 362 -17.37 -13.42 -18.19
CA TRP A 362 -16.08 -13.72 -18.79
C TRP A 362 -16.05 -15.18 -19.25
N ASP A 363 -15.81 -15.42 -20.54
CA ASP A 363 -15.73 -16.75 -21.12
C ASP A 363 -14.29 -17.30 -20.96
N PRO A 364 -14.08 -18.48 -20.35
CA PRO A 364 -12.76 -19.12 -20.25
C PRO A 364 -12.05 -19.32 -21.59
N SER A 365 -12.78 -19.34 -22.71
CA SER A 365 -12.19 -19.44 -24.05
C SER A 365 -11.50 -18.14 -24.53
N GLU A 366 -11.88 -16.97 -23.98
CA GLU A 366 -11.18 -15.69 -24.24
C GLU A 366 -9.88 -15.56 -23.43
N GLU A 367 -9.73 -16.34 -22.35
CA GLU A 367 -8.52 -16.43 -21.52
C GLU A 367 -7.31 -16.95 -22.33
N ALA A 368 -7.53 -17.96 -23.18
CA ALA A 368 -6.50 -18.50 -24.08
C ALA A 368 -6.11 -17.53 -25.21
N ALA A 369 -6.99 -16.60 -25.58
CA ALA A 369 -6.69 -15.56 -26.56
C ALA A 369 -5.84 -14.42 -25.95
N LEU A 370 -5.99 -14.15 -24.65
CA LEU A 370 -5.17 -13.17 -23.91
C LEU A 370 -3.84 -13.74 -23.42
N GLU A 371 -3.71 -15.05 -23.20
CA GLU A 371 -2.41 -15.69 -22.99
C GLU A 371 -1.48 -15.55 -24.22
N LYS A 372 -2.06 -15.38 -25.41
CA LYS A 372 -1.34 -15.16 -26.67
C LYS A 372 -0.99 -13.70 -26.97
N PHE A 373 -1.21 -12.76 -26.05
CA PHE A 373 -0.84 -11.36 -26.24
C PHE A 373 0.69 -11.16 -26.11
N GLU A 374 1.44 -11.73 -27.06
CA GLU A 374 2.78 -11.27 -27.42
C GLU A 374 2.64 -10.02 -28.28
N TRP A 375 3.27 -8.96 -27.81
CA TRP A 375 3.34 -7.66 -28.45
C TRP A 375 3.79 -7.75 -29.92
N THR A 376 2.99 -7.23 -30.85
CA THR A 376 3.48 -6.85 -32.18
C THR A 376 3.73 -5.35 -32.19
N SER A 377 5.02 -5.01 -32.12
CA SER A 377 5.58 -3.68 -32.41
C SER A 377 5.04 -3.10 -33.70
N ASP A 378 5.00 -1.77 -33.75
CA ASP A 378 4.97 -0.96 -34.97
C ASP A 378 3.59 -0.84 -35.63
N ASP A 379 2.77 0.07 -35.10
CA ASP A 379 1.82 0.80 -35.96
C ASP A 379 1.85 2.28 -35.58
N GLU A 380 2.85 2.96 -36.15
CA GLU A 380 3.00 4.41 -36.20
C GLU A 380 2.11 4.96 -37.33
N SER A 381 0.80 5.11 -37.11
CA SER A 381 -0.03 6.14 -37.77
C SER A 381 -1.52 5.98 -37.46
N VAL A 382 -2.11 6.88 -36.66
CA VAL A 382 -3.55 7.18 -36.73
C VAL A 382 -3.76 8.69 -36.47
N PRO A 383 -4.65 9.39 -37.19
CA PRO A 383 -4.70 10.85 -37.18
C PRO A 383 -5.30 11.44 -35.90
N ASP A 384 -4.77 12.61 -35.53
CA ASP A 384 -5.30 13.52 -34.52
C ASP A 384 -6.76 13.90 -34.86
N ASN A 385 -7.72 13.32 -34.15
CA ASN A 385 -9.05 13.92 -34.06
C ASN A 385 -9.11 14.74 -32.78
N GLU A 386 -8.79 16.03 -32.93
CA GLU A 386 -9.13 17.06 -31.97
C GLU A 386 -10.66 17.26 -31.94
N ASP A 387 -11.40 16.42 -31.22
CA ASP A 387 -12.67 16.88 -30.65
C ASP A 387 -13.22 15.94 -29.58
N ARG A 388 -13.55 16.52 -28.42
CA ARG A 388 -14.27 15.97 -27.25
C ARG A 388 -13.49 15.18 -26.18
N VAL A 389 -12.47 15.77 -25.56
CA VAL A 389 -11.88 15.21 -24.32
C VAL A 389 -12.22 16.11 -23.13
N THR A 390 -13.16 15.67 -22.29
CA THR A 390 -13.29 16.13 -20.90
C THR A 390 -11.99 15.78 -20.17
N GLY A 391 -11.33 16.78 -19.58
CA GLY A 391 -10.05 16.59 -18.88
C GLY A 391 -10.19 15.69 -17.66
N GLY A 392 -10.00 14.39 -17.85
CA GLY A 392 -10.10 13.39 -16.78
C GLY A 392 -9.07 13.62 -15.67
N TYR A 393 -9.55 13.67 -14.44
CA TYR A 393 -8.73 13.57 -13.24
C TYR A 393 -8.17 12.14 -13.16
N HIS A 394 -6.86 12.01 -12.97
CA HIS A 394 -6.21 10.70 -12.86
C HIS A 394 -5.88 10.44 -11.38
N ASN A 395 -6.61 9.51 -10.77
CA ASN A 395 -6.34 9.07 -9.40
C ASN A 395 -5.15 8.12 -9.39
N ILE A 396 -4.21 8.31 -8.46
CA ILE A 396 -3.12 7.34 -8.28
C ILE A 396 -3.64 6.17 -7.47
N ILE A 397 -3.57 4.96 -8.04
CA ILE A 397 -3.98 3.72 -7.38
C ILE A 397 -2.81 3.11 -6.60
N GLY A 398 -1.59 3.25 -7.12
CA GLY A 398 -0.40 2.89 -6.36
C GLY A 398 0.79 2.55 -7.21
N PHE A 399 1.85 2.03 -6.59
CA PHE A 399 3.06 1.62 -7.27
C PHE A 399 3.14 0.11 -7.35
N HIS A 400 3.75 -0.40 -8.42
CA HIS A 400 4.16 -1.79 -8.46
C HIS A 400 5.36 -1.99 -7.51
N PRO A 401 5.28 -2.90 -6.53
CA PRO A 401 6.26 -3.00 -5.44
C PRO A 401 7.67 -3.43 -5.88
N TYR A 402 7.81 -4.01 -7.08
CA TYR A 402 9.06 -4.55 -7.62
C TYR A 402 9.45 -4.04 -9.01
N LYS A 403 8.70 -3.10 -9.59
CA LYS A 403 8.94 -2.60 -10.95
C LYS A 403 8.66 -1.11 -10.98
N GLU A 404 9.35 -0.36 -11.83
CA GLU A 404 9.09 1.06 -12.09
C GLU A 404 7.78 1.31 -12.87
N ILE A 405 6.65 0.92 -12.26
CA ILE A 405 5.29 1.04 -12.79
C ILE A 405 4.43 1.74 -11.74
N ILE A 406 3.64 2.71 -12.18
CA ILE A 406 2.59 3.35 -11.39
C ILE A 406 1.23 3.02 -11.98
N PHE A 407 0.27 2.66 -11.12
CA PHE A 407 -1.10 2.39 -11.48
C PHE A 407 -1.94 3.65 -11.36
N LEU A 408 -2.66 3.99 -12.42
CA LEU A 408 -3.51 5.19 -12.51
C LEU A 408 -4.95 4.76 -12.80
N GLY A 409 -5.90 5.43 -12.17
CA GLY A 409 -7.32 5.32 -12.47
C GLY A 409 -7.75 6.47 -13.36
N GLU A 410 -8.25 6.15 -14.55
CA GLU A 410 -8.86 7.11 -15.48
C GLU A 410 -10.38 7.12 -15.23
N SER A 411 -10.89 8.25 -14.72
CA SER A 411 -12.31 8.49 -14.49
C SER A 411 -13.05 7.40 -13.69
N LEU A 412 -12.35 6.68 -12.80
CA LEU A 412 -12.85 5.50 -12.05
C LEU A 412 -13.25 4.28 -12.89
N GLU A 413 -13.25 4.40 -14.21
CA GLU A 413 -13.67 3.33 -15.12
C GLU A 413 -12.49 2.42 -15.48
N ARG A 414 -11.31 2.98 -15.74
CA ARG A 414 -10.20 2.22 -16.32
C ARG A 414 -8.96 2.29 -15.43
N ALA A 415 -8.35 1.13 -15.19
CA ALA A 415 -7.02 1.03 -14.64
C ALA A 415 -5.98 1.07 -15.74
N LEU A 416 -4.92 1.84 -15.51
CA LEU A 416 -3.77 1.96 -16.38
C LEU A 416 -2.50 1.56 -15.61
N ALA A 417 -1.64 0.75 -16.21
CA ALA A 417 -0.26 0.59 -15.78
C ALA A 417 0.63 1.52 -16.60
N TYR A 418 1.30 2.45 -15.92
CA TYR A 418 2.18 3.43 -16.54
C TYR A 418 3.64 3.11 -16.20
N HIS A 419 4.44 2.79 -17.22
CA HIS A 419 5.84 2.44 -17.08
C HIS A 419 6.71 3.70 -17.04
N LEU A 420 7.31 3.99 -15.89
CA LEU A 420 8.08 5.24 -15.68
C LEU A 420 9.32 5.31 -16.58
N SER A 421 9.94 4.18 -16.89
CA SER A 421 11.16 4.11 -17.71
C SER A 421 10.91 4.39 -19.20
N SER A 422 9.76 3.95 -19.73
CA SER A 422 9.42 4.08 -21.15
C SER A 422 8.37 5.15 -21.44
N SER A 423 7.76 5.72 -20.40
CA SER A 423 6.62 6.64 -20.50
C SER A 423 5.41 6.04 -21.24
N LYS A 424 5.32 4.71 -21.32
CA LYS A 424 4.21 3.99 -21.98
C LYS A 424 3.12 3.64 -20.97
N ALA A 425 1.87 3.76 -21.38
CA ALA A 425 0.69 3.36 -20.60
C ALA A 425 -0.02 2.16 -21.24
N GLU A 426 -0.51 1.24 -20.43
CA GLU A 426 -1.37 0.14 -20.86
C GLU A 426 -2.64 0.06 -20.02
N SER A 427 -3.77 -0.23 -20.67
CA SER A 427 -5.05 -0.47 -20.00
C SER A 427 -5.01 -1.88 -19.41
N ILE A 428 -5.11 -1.99 -18.09
CA ILE A 428 -4.98 -3.27 -17.40
C ILE A 428 -6.32 -3.86 -16.95
N GLY A 429 -7.38 -3.08 -16.89
CA GLY A 429 -8.73 -3.61 -16.63
C GLY A 429 -9.75 -2.52 -16.29
N TYR A 430 -10.98 -2.95 -16.05
CA TYR A 430 -12.08 -2.10 -15.61
C TYR A 430 -12.12 -2.00 -14.08
N LEU A 431 -12.31 -0.80 -13.54
CA LEU A 431 -12.27 -0.50 -12.11
C LEU A 431 -13.64 -0.15 -11.52
N TYR A 432 -14.68 -0.02 -12.34
CA TYR A 432 -15.94 0.49 -11.84
C TYR A 432 -16.80 -0.66 -11.27
N PRO A 433 -17.19 -0.63 -9.98
CA PRO A 433 -18.09 -1.63 -9.41
C PRO A 433 -19.49 -1.51 -10.03
N SER A 434 -20.16 -2.64 -10.29
CA SER A 434 -21.33 -2.63 -11.17
C SER A 434 -22.55 -1.92 -10.56
N THR A 435 -22.70 -1.93 -9.23
CA THR A 435 -23.78 -1.24 -8.51
C THR A 435 -23.42 0.18 -8.08
N TYR A 436 -22.21 0.68 -8.38
CA TYR A 436 -21.71 1.90 -7.74
C TYR A 436 -22.51 3.18 -8.09
N ASN A 437 -23.12 3.19 -9.28
CA ASN A 437 -24.04 4.23 -9.72
C ASN A 437 -25.36 4.27 -8.94
N LEU A 438 -25.75 3.16 -8.32
CA LEU A 438 -27.00 3.04 -7.57
C LEU A 438 -26.84 3.46 -6.10
N GLU A 439 -25.59 3.54 -5.61
CA GLU A 439 -25.31 3.81 -4.20
C GLU A 439 -25.09 5.30 -3.92
N THR A 440 -24.50 6.09 -4.83
CA THR A 440 -24.46 7.56 -4.74
C THR A 440 -24.31 8.26 -6.11
N CYS A 441 -25.14 9.27 -6.41
CA CYS A 441 -25.03 10.03 -7.67
C CYS A 441 -23.92 11.11 -7.65
N ASN A 442 -23.39 11.51 -6.49
CA ASN A 442 -22.57 12.73 -6.37
C ASN A 442 -21.18 12.57 -5.70
N ASN A 443 -20.81 11.42 -5.11
CA ASN A 443 -19.56 11.25 -4.36
C ASN A 443 -18.75 9.98 -4.70
N GLN A 444 -18.92 9.43 -5.90
CA GLN A 444 -18.17 8.25 -6.34
C GLN A 444 -16.67 8.54 -6.40
N SER A 445 -15.89 7.79 -5.63
CA SER A 445 -14.42 7.93 -5.61
C SER A 445 -13.75 6.71 -5.00
N ILE A 446 -12.51 6.45 -5.42
CA ILE A 446 -11.64 5.52 -4.69
C ILE A 446 -11.10 6.28 -3.47
N THR A 447 -11.26 5.71 -2.27
CA THR A 447 -10.82 6.31 -1.01
C THR A 447 -9.48 5.76 -0.52
N ALA A 448 -9.09 4.54 -0.89
CA ALA A 448 -7.78 3.97 -0.59
C ALA A 448 -7.46 2.81 -1.54
N SER A 449 -6.19 2.43 -1.63
CA SER A 449 -5.75 1.30 -2.44
C SER A 449 -4.45 0.71 -1.92
N PHE A 450 -4.32 -0.62 -1.97
CA PHE A 450 -3.30 -1.39 -1.27
C PHE A 450 -2.75 -2.52 -2.15
N PRO A 451 -1.58 -2.34 -2.78
CA PRO A 451 -0.91 -3.39 -3.55
C PRO A 451 -0.57 -4.61 -2.71
N TYR A 452 -1.09 -5.78 -3.04
CA TYR A 452 -0.93 -6.99 -2.26
C TYR A 452 0.14 -7.93 -2.83
N THR A 453 1.12 -8.31 -2.00
CA THR A 453 2.23 -9.17 -2.41
C THR A 453 2.27 -10.43 -1.54
N PRO A 454 1.61 -11.52 -1.94
CA PRO A 454 1.58 -12.75 -1.15
C PRO A 454 2.98 -13.39 -1.07
N CYS A 455 3.20 -14.11 0.03
CA CYS A 455 4.28 -15.06 0.21
C CYS A 455 3.71 -16.31 0.89
N LEU A 456 4.28 -17.46 0.58
CA LEU A 456 3.93 -18.72 1.23
C LEU A 456 4.70 -18.76 2.56
N MET A 457 3.98 -18.58 3.67
CA MET A 457 4.55 -18.74 5.01
C MET A 457 4.62 -20.19 5.45
#